data_AF-A0A2V9KZW3-F1
#
_entry.id   AF-A0A2V9KZW3-F1
#
_cell.length_a   1.000
_cell.length_b   1.000
_cell.length_c   1.000
_cell.angle_alpha   90.00
_cell.angle_beta   90.00
_cell.angle_gamma   90.00
#
_symmetry.space_group_name_H-M   'P 1'
#
loop_
_entity.id
_entity.type
_entity.pdbx_description
1 polymer ?
#
loop_
_entity_poly.entity_id
_entity_poly.type
_entity_poly.pdbx_seq_one_letter_code
_entity_poly.pdbx_strand_id
1 'polypeptide(L)'
;MIRDQALAVSGLLHERLGGPSVKPYQPDGLWQETSMQDMEYKQSRGPDLYRRSLYTFWKRTIAPPMLVNFDAATRESCVVREARTNTPLQALNLMNDVTFLEAARVLGQRMTLEGGQGDLARLRHGFRLVLARLPSPEEEAVLQGSLKFHLDHFKQNPEKVKPYLEVGDSPPDLKLDARELAAYAAVGSLLLNLDEAVTKE
;
A
#
# COMPACT_ATOMS: atom_id res chain seq x y z
N MET A 1 -2.80 -7.67 8.58
CA MET A 1 -1.83 -6.80 9.30
C MET A 1 -1.06 -5.92 8.34
N ILE A 2 -0.36 -6.46 7.33
CA ILE A 2 0.45 -5.67 6.38
C ILE A 2 -0.37 -4.63 5.60
N ARG A 3 -1.49 -5.02 4.98
CA ARG A 3 -2.40 -4.06 4.32
C ARG A 3 -2.92 -3.00 5.30
N ASP A 4 -3.37 -3.43 6.48
CA ASP A 4 -3.95 -2.51 7.49
C ASP A 4 -2.90 -1.51 7.99
N GLN A 5 -1.64 -1.93 8.12
CA GLN A 5 -0.50 -1.06 8.43
C GLN A 5 -0.26 -0.05 7.31
N ALA A 6 -0.21 -0.50 6.04
CA ALA A 6 -0.05 0.43 4.90
C ALA A 6 -1.17 1.49 4.88
N LEU A 7 -2.41 1.09 5.16
CA LEU A 7 -3.54 2.02 5.28
C LEU A 7 -3.39 2.96 6.49
N ALA A 8 -2.91 2.46 7.63
CA ALA A 8 -2.74 3.26 8.84
C ALA A 8 -1.63 4.32 8.66
N VAL A 9 -0.46 3.91 8.18
CA VAL A 9 0.70 4.82 8.00
C VAL A 9 0.46 5.83 6.88
N SER A 10 -0.33 5.48 5.87
CA SER A 10 -0.78 6.45 4.85
C SER A 10 -1.93 7.34 5.31
N GLY A 11 -2.62 7.02 6.41
CA GLY A 11 -3.78 7.76 6.89
C GLY A 11 -5.09 7.45 6.15
N LEU A 12 -5.11 6.43 5.29
CA LEU A 12 -6.30 5.96 4.58
C LEU A 12 -7.23 5.10 5.45
N LEU A 13 -6.70 4.48 6.52
CA LEU A 13 -7.43 3.48 7.30
C LEU A 13 -8.75 4.03 7.88
N HIS A 14 -9.85 3.35 7.57
CA HIS A 14 -11.15 3.64 8.15
C HIS A 14 -11.51 2.65 9.27
N GLU A 15 -11.52 3.13 10.52
CA GLU A 15 -11.63 2.29 11.73
C GLU A 15 -13.07 1.96 12.18
N ARG A 16 -14.04 1.97 11.26
CA ARG A 16 -15.43 1.63 11.60
C ARG A 16 -15.57 0.18 12.08
N LEU A 17 -16.05 0.02 13.30
CA LEU A 17 -16.37 -1.27 13.91
C LEU A 17 -17.74 -1.80 13.46
N GLY A 18 -17.80 -3.11 13.20
CA GLY A 18 -19.04 -3.82 12.86
C GLY A 18 -19.56 -3.55 11.43
N GLY A 19 -20.79 -3.96 11.13
CA GLY A 19 -21.39 -3.78 9.80
C GLY A 19 -21.04 -4.87 8.79
N PRO A 20 -21.51 -4.74 7.53
CA PRO A 20 -21.35 -5.76 6.51
C PRO A 20 -19.88 -5.89 6.06
N SER A 21 -19.58 -7.03 5.45
CA SER A 21 -18.29 -7.26 4.78
C SER A 21 -18.10 -6.34 3.58
N VAL A 22 -16.86 -5.95 3.32
CA VAL A 22 -16.46 -5.09 2.20
C VAL A 22 -15.63 -5.85 1.18
N LYS A 23 -15.54 -5.28 -0.02
CA LYS A 23 -14.83 -5.86 -1.17
C LYS A 23 -13.75 -4.87 -1.62
N PRO A 24 -12.52 -4.95 -1.10
CA PRO A 24 -11.44 -4.04 -1.47
C PRO A 24 -10.97 -4.29 -2.92
N TYR A 25 -9.91 -3.60 -3.37
CA TYR A 25 -9.33 -3.88 -4.69
C TYR A 25 -9.00 -5.37 -4.86
N GLN A 26 -9.34 -5.89 -6.04
CA GLN A 26 -9.02 -7.25 -6.46
C GLN A 26 -8.86 -7.24 -7.99
N PRO A 27 -7.93 -8.02 -8.56
CA PRO A 27 -7.85 -8.21 -10.00
C PRO A 27 -9.15 -8.79 -10.59
N ASP A 28 -9.46 -8.39 -11.82
CA ASP A 28 -10.62 -8.88 -12.56
C ASP A 28 -10.49 -10.38 -12.89
N GLY A 29 -11.62 -11.02 -13.22
CA GLY A 29 -11.66 -12.41 -13.71
C GLY A 29 -11.64 -13.50 -12.63
N LEU A 30 -11.18 -13.21 -11.41
CA LEU A 30 -11.03 -14.23 -10.35
C LEU A 30 -12.34 -14.85 -9.86
N TRP A 31 -13.47 -14.20 -10.11
CA TRP A 31 -14.81 -14.70 -9.72
C TRP A 31 -15.58 -15.32 -10.88
N GLN A 32 -15.10 -15.19 -12.11
CA GLN A 32 -15.79 -15.64 -13.33
C GLN A 32 -15.67 -17.16 -13.53
N GLU A 33 -14.59 -17.78 -13.07
CA GLU A 33 -14.30 -19.20 -13.33
C GLU A 33 -15.03 -20.18 -12.38
N THR A 34 -15.56 -19.73 -11.23
CA THR A 34 -16.02 -20.65 -10.16
C THR A 34 -17.44 -20.36 -9.66
N SER A 35 -18.28 -19.71 -10.45
CA SER A 35 -19.62 -19.32 -10.01
C SER A 35 -20.70 -20.17 -10.70
N MET A 36 -21.25 -21.16 -9.97
CA MET A 36 -22.51 -21.83 -10.34
C MET A 36 -23.75 -20.94 -10.07
N GLN A 37 -23.54 -19.67 -9.71
CA GLN A 37 -24.56 -18.65 -9.42
C GLN A 37 -23.98 -17.26 -9.70
N ASP A 38 -24.79 -16.32 -10.20
CA ASP A 38 -24.50 -14.91 -10.55
C ASP A 38 -23.91 -14.05 -9.40
N MET A 39 -22.73 -14.39 -8.89
CA MET A 39 -22.04 -13.63 -7.86
C MET A 39 -20.88 -12.83 -8.46
N GLU A 40 -21.19 -11.62 -8.91
CA GLU A 40 -20.20 -10.66 -9.40
C GLU A 40 -19.43 -10.00 -8.24
N TYR A 41 -18.11 -9.83 -8.42
CA TYR A 41 -17.30 -9.05 -7.48
C TYR A 41 -17.50 -7.55 -7.70
N LYS A 42 -18.40 -6.96 -6.92
CA LYS A 42 -18.62 -5.50 -6.90
C LYS A 42 -17.69 -4.85 -5.89
N GLN A 43 -16.65 -4.17 -6.37
CA GLN A 43 -15.71 -3.44 -5.52
C GLN A 43 -16.44 -2.40 -4.66
N SER A 44 -16.10 -2.35 -3.37
CA SER A 44 -16.51 -1.29 -2.45
C SER A 44 -15.91 0.07 -2.85
N ARG A 45 -16.57 1.16 -2.46
CA ARG A 45 -16.16 2.54 -2.77
C ARG A 45 -16.10 3.37 -1.50
N GLY A 46 -15.37 4.49 -1.56
CA GLY A 46 -15.28 5.43 -0.45
C GLY A 46 -14.68 4.77 0.82
N PRO A 47 -15.17 5.12 2.03
CA PRO A 47 -14.58 4.64 3.29
C PRO A 47 -14.53 3.11 3.42
N ASP A 48 -15.47 2.40 2.79
CA ASP A 48 -15.56 0.94 2.84
C ASP A 48 -14.36 0.25 2.15
N LEU A 49 -13.73 0.92 1.18
CA LEU A 49 -12.55 0.43 0.47
C LEU A 49 -11.32 0.35 1.38
N TYR A 50 -11.24 1.22 2.39
CA TYR A 50 -10.09 1.36 3.29
C TYR A 50 -10.34 0.79 4.69
N ARG A 51 -11.36 -0.05 4.85
CA ARG A 51 -11.61 -0.74 6.12
C ARG A 51 -10.54 -1.79 6.39
N ARG A 52 -10.38 -2.12 7.68
CA ARG A 52 -9.53 -3.21 8.16
C ARG A 52 -9.82 -4.50 7.40
N SER A 53 -8.77 -5.24 7.07
CA SER A 53 -8.84 -6.49 6.30
C SER A 53 -9.67 -7.58 7.00
N LEU A 54 -9.91 -7.43 8.31
CA LEU A 54 -10.88 -8.24 9.07
C LEU A 54 -12.29 -8.22 8.46
N TYR A 55 -12.70 -7.09 7.88
CA TYR A 55 -14.03 -6.92 7.27
C TYR A 55 -14.08 -7.33 5.80
N THR A 56 -12.97 -7.78 5.21
CA THR A 56 -12.94 -8.21 3.81
C THR A 56 -13.79 -9.45 3.61
N PHE A 57 -14.64 -9.42 2.58
CA PHE A 57 -15.46 -10.55 2.18
C PHE A 57 -14.56 -11.74 1.78
N TRP A 58 -14.86 -12.91 2.32
CA TRP A 58 -14.09 -14.13 2.10
C TRP A 58 -15.02 -15.24 1.63
N LYS A 59 -14.93 -15.63 0.35
CA LYS A 59 -15.67 -16.78 -0.18
C LYS A 59 -14.92 -18.05 0.20
N ARG A 60 -15.64 -19.12 0.56
CA ARG A 60 -15.00 -20.40 0.96
C ARG A 60 -14.01 -20.90 -0.10
N THR A 61 -14.36 -20.79 -1.38
CA THR A 61 -13.54 -21.27 -2.50
C THR A 61 -12.62 -20.22 -3.12
N ILE A 62 -12.84 -18.93 -2.82
CA ILE A 62 -12.05 -17.82 -3.38
C ILE A 62 -11.72 -16.87 -2.23
N ALA A 63 -10.53 -17.06 -1.66
CA ALA A 63 -9.98 -16.17 -0.66
C ALA A 63 -9.45 -14.87 -1.30
N PRO A 64 -9.38 -13.75 -0.55
CA PRO A 64 -8.79 -12.51 -1.06
C PRO A 64 -7.33 -12.72 -1.51
N PRO A 65 -6.98 -12.43 -2.78
CA PRO A 65 -5.68 -12.84 -3.35
C PRO A 65 -4.47 -12.30 -2.61
N MET A 66 -4.50 -11.03 -2.17
CA MET A 66 -3.42 -10.45 -1.40
C MET A 66 -3.23 -11.22 -0.07
N LEU A 67 -4.31 -11.56 0.63
CA LEU A 67 -4.20 -12.33 1.88
C LEU A 67 -3.62 -13.72 1.62
N VAL A 68 -4.01 -14.38 0.53
CA VAL A 68 -3.42 -15.68 0.13
C VAL A 68 -1.93 -15.54 -0.15
N ASN A 69 -1.52 -14.48 -0.84
CA ASN A 69 -0.11 -14.23 -1.14
C ASN A 69 0.74 -13.97 0.11
N PHE A 70 0.12 -13.46 1.18
CA PHE A 70 0.72 -13.30 2.51
C PHE A 70 0.33 -14.42 3.48
N ASP A 71 0.22 -15.64 2.96
CA ASP A 71 0.07 -16.89 3.72
C ASP A 71 -1.13 -16.95 4.68
N ALA A 72 -2.21 -16.21 4.37
CA ALA A 72 -3.42 -16.31 5.17
C ALA A 72 -4.03 -17.72 5.09
N ALA A 73 -4.41 -18.27 6.25
CA ALA A 73 -4.94 -19.62 6.36
C ALA A 73 -6.21 -19.82 5.51
N THR A 74 -6.30 -20.96 4.82
CA THR A 74 -7.35 -21.24 3.82
C THR A 74 -8.74 -21.52 4.38
N ARG A 75 -8.98 -21.40 5.70
CA ARG A 75 -10.27 -21.67 6.40
C ARG A 75 -10.90 -23.05 6.15
N GLU A 76 -10.24 -23.93 5.41
CA GLU A 76 -10.65 -25.31 5.14
C GLU A 76 -10.07 -26.28 6.17
N SER A 77 -8.92 -25.95 6.74
CA SER A 77 -8.22 -26.73 7.75
C SER A 77 -7.66 -25.85 8.86
N CYS A 78 -7.39 -26.46 10.02
CA CYS A 78 -6.76 -25.77 11.15
C CYS A 78 -5.27 -25.56 10.86
N VAL A 79 -4.80 -24.33 10.99
CA VAL A 79 -3.38 -23.97 10.89
C VAL A 79 -2.92 -23.49 12.26
N VAL A 80 -2.05 -24.27 12.92
CA VAL A 80 -1.61 -24.04 14.31
C VAL A 80 -0.33 -23.19 14.38
N ARG A 81 0.42 -23.11 13.27
CA ARG A 81 1.68 -22.38 13.18
C ARG A 81 1.76 -21.58 11.89
N GLU A 82 2.20 -20.34 11.99
CA GLU A 82 2.52 -19.50 10.84
C GLU A 82 3.83 -19.97 10.19
N ALA A 83 3.83 -20.13 8.87
CA ALA A 83 5.05 -20.41 8.11
C ALA A 83 5.84 -19.12 7.91
N ARG A 84 7.17 -19.20 8.00
CA ARG A 84 8.03 -18.08 7.60
C ARG A 84 8.25 -18.17 6.10
N THR A 85 7.71 -17.20 5.37
CA THR A 85 7.80 -17.13 3.92
C THR A 85 8.45 -15.81 3.53
N ASN A 86 9.30 -15.85 2.51
CA ASN A 86 9.84 -14.67 1.85
C ASN A 86 9.88 -14.97 0.36
N THR A 87 8.77 -14.72 -0.34
CA THR A 87 8.71 -14.94 -1.79
C THR A 87 8.86 -13.63 -2.56
N PRO A 88 9.49 -13.65 -3.75
CA PRO A 88 9.48 -12.50 -4.65
C PRO A 88 8.07 -12.00 -4.99
N LEU A 89 7.08 -12.90 -4.95
CA LEU A 89 5.68 -12.55 -5.22
C LEU A 89 5.08 -11.66 -4.11
N GLN A 90 5.51 -11.80 -2.86
CA GLN A 90 5.13 -10.89 -1.77
C GLN A 90 5.69 -9.48 -2.02
N ALA A 91 6.97 -9.35 -2.34
CA ALA A 91 7.59 -8.07 -2.68
C ALA A 91 6.93 -7.43 -3.92
N LEU A 92 6.65 -8.21 -4.97
CA LEU A 92 5.96 -7.72 -6.16
C LEU A 92 4.52 -7.28 -5.84
N ASN A 93 3.83 -7.92 -4.90
CA ASN A 93 2.50 -7.47 -4.49
C ASN A 93 2.55 -6.09 -3.84
N LEU A 94 3.51 -5.86 -2.94
CA LEU A 94 3.70 -4.55 -2.28
C LEU A 94 4.05 -3.43 -3.27
N MET A 95 4.73 -3.76 -4.37
CA MET A 95 5.12 -2.79 -5.40
C MET A 95 4.04 -2.50 -6.43
N ASN A 96 3.08 -3.39 -6.66
CA ASN A 96 2.19 -3.33 -7.82
C ASN A 96 0.70 -3.33 -7.49
N ASP A 97 0.28 -3.83 -6.33
CA ASP A 97 -1.14 -3.83 -5.97
C ASP A 97 -1.63 -2.40 -5.73
N VAL A 98 -2.82 -2.10 -6.26
CA VAL A 98 -3.45 -0.77 -6.22
C VAL A 98 -3.50 -0.21 -4.80
N THR A 99 -3.75 -1.08 -3.80
CA THR A 99 -3.82 -0.68 -2.39
C THR A 99 -2.50 -0.07 -1.92
N PHE A 100 -1.37 -0.68 -2.27
CA PHE A 100 -0.05 -0.24 -1.81
C PHE A 100 0.48 0.93 -2.61
N LEU A 101 0.21 0.98 -3.92
CA LEU A 101 0.54 2.15 -4.75
C LEU A 101 -0.24 3.40 -4.30
N GLU A 102 -1.52 3.24 -4.02
CA GLU A 102 -2.36 4.32 -3.48
C GLU A 102 -1.89 4.74 -2.08
N ALA A 103 -1.62 3.78 -1.19
CA ALA A 103 -1.09 4.07 0.14
C ALA A 103 0.27 4.78 0.09
N ALA A 104 1.16 4.37 -0.83
CA ALA A 104 2.46 5.01 -1.05
C ALA A 104 2.30 6.46 -1.50
N ARG A 105 1.35 6.75 -2.40
CA ARG A 105 1.02 8.11 -2.82
C ARG A 105 0.54 8.96 -1.65
N VAL A 106 -0.41 8.47 -0.86
CA VAL A 106 -0.93 9.25 0.27
C VAL A 106 0.14 9.41 1.38
N LEU A 107 0.97 8.39 1.61
CA LEU A 107 2.16 8.51 2.46
C LEU A 107 3.10 9.62 1.95
N GLY A 108 3.35 9.68 0.64
CA GLY A 108 4.12 10.76 0.02
C GLY A 108 3.52 12.15 0.26
N GLN A 109 2.18 12.28 0.18
CA GLN A 109 1.50 13.54 0.53
C GLN A 109 1.73 13.92 1.98
N ARG A 110 1.61 12.96 2.91
CA ARG A 110 1.88 13.18 4.33
C ARG A 110 3.33 13.60 4.56
N MET A 111 4.30 12.96 3.90
CA MET A 111 5.70 13.36 3.97
C MET A 111 5.87 14.83 3.56
N THR A 112 5.27 15.26 2.46
CA THR A 112 5.38 16.65 1.96
C THR A 112 4.67 17.66 2.87
N LEU A 113 3.50 17.32 3.42
CA LEU A 113 2.65 18.23 4.21
C LEU A 113 3.01 18.28 5.70
N GLU A 114 3.33 17.15 6.31
CA GLU A 114 3.54 17.00 7.76
C GLU A 114 5.03 16.94 8.12
N GLY A 115 5.91 16.60 7.17
CA GLY A 115 7.33 16.35 7.41
C GLY A 115 8.20 17.58 7.64
N GLY A 116 7.64 18.80 7.56
CA GLY A 116 8.35 20.05 7.75
C GLY A 116 9.12 20.54 6.52
N GLN A 117 10.11 21.41 6.76
CA GLN A 117 10.87 22.08 5.70
C GLN A 117 12.09 21.27 5.29
N GLY A 118 12.25 21.09 3.98
CA GLY A 118 13.39 20.40 3.36
C GLY A 118 13.23 18.89 3.24
N ASP A 119 13.89 18.33 2.23
CA ASP A 119 13.70 16.92 1.84
C ASP A 119 14.06 15.94 2.95
N LEU A 120 15.14 16.19 3.68
CA LEU A 120 15.59 15.29 4.75
C LEU A 120 14.56 15.19 5.89
N ALA A 121 13.92 16.30 6.25
CA ALA A 121 12.89 16.30 7.31
C ALA A 121 11.67 15.47 6.88
N ARG A 122 11.26 15.62 5.61
CA ARG A 122 10.15 14.86 5.00
C ARG A 122 10.46 13.37 4.87
N LEU A 123 11.68 13.02 4.46
CA LEU A 123 12.16 11.64 4.40
C LEU A 123 12.18 10.99 5.79
N ARG A 124 12.76 11.66 6.80
CA ARG A 124 12.75 11.21 8.20
C ARG A 124 11.34 11.01 8.73
N HIS A 125 10.41 11.89 8.37
CA HIS A 125 9.01 11.79 8.76
C HIS A 125 8.37 10.52 8.21
N GLY A 126 8.49 10.27 6.89
CA GLY A 126 7.96 9.06 6.26
C GLY A 126 8.58 7.78 6.84
N PHE A 127 9.89 7.77 7.04
CA PHE A 127 10.60 6.66 7.66
C PHE A 127 10.06 6.34 9.06
N ARG A 128 9.87 7.38 9.88
CA ARG A 128 9.33 7.24 11.24
C ARG A 128 7.86 6.80 11.25
N LEU A 129 7.05 7.21 10.28
CA LEU A 129 5.67 6.74 10.16
C LEU A 129 5.61 5.23 9.88
N VAL A 130 6.50 4.72 9.03
CA VAL A 130 6.51 3.31 8.61
C VAL A 130 7.20 2.40 9.62
N LEU A 131 8.37 2.81 10.12
CA LEU A 131 9.27 1.98 10.93
C LEU A 131 9.34 2.38 12.41
N ALA A 132 8.62 3.43 12.83
CA ALA A 132 8.59 3.92 14.20
C ALA A 132 9.95 4.32 14.82
N ARG A 133 11.03 4.42 14.02
CA ARG A 133 12.37 4.86 14.42
C ARG A 133 12.90 5.95 13.49
N LEU A 134 14.04 6.54 13.83
CA LEU A 134 14.77 7.42 12.91
C LEU A 134 15.69 6.60 12.01
N PRO A 135 15.91 7.05 10.75
CA PRO A 135 16.90 6.42 9.88
C PRO A 135 18.32 6.66 10.41
N SER A 136 19.23 5.72 10.14
CA SER A 136 20.66 5.90 10.33
C SER A 136 21.24 6.87 9.29
N PRO A 137 22.46 7.41 9.49
CA PRO A 137 23.11 8.26 8.49
C PRO A 137 23.25 7.61 7.11
N GLU A 138 23.48 6.30 7.06
CA GLU A 138 23.58 5.52 5.82
C GLU A 138 22.22 5.40 5.12
N GLU A 139 21.16 5.12 5.89
CA GLU A 139 19.79 5.06 5.37
C GLU A 139 19.32 6.42 4.86
N GLU A 140 19.66 7.50 5.56
CA GLU A 140 19.38 8.87 5.10
C GLU A 140 20.01 9.15 3.74
N ALA A 141 21.28 8.76 3.55
CA ALA A 141 21.98 8.94 2.29
C ALA A 141 21.29 8.15 1.15
N VAL A 142 20.84 6.92 1.41
CA VAL A 142 20.10 6.10 0.44
C VAL A 142 18.76 6.73 0.09
N LEU A 143 18.00 7.19 1.08
CA LEU A 143 16.69 7.83 0.86
C LEU A 143 16.83 9.13 0.06
N GLN A 144 17.84 9.95 0.36
CA GLN A 144 18.11 11.17 -0.42
C GLN A 144 18.51 10.84 -1.86
N GLY A 145 19.34 9.81 -2.06
CA GLY A 145 19.72 9.30 -3.38
C GLY A 145 18.50 8.82 -4.17
N SER A 146 17.61 8.05 -3.53
CA SER A 146 16.36 7.56 -4.12
C SER A 146 15.42 8.71 -4.51
N LEU A 147 15.20 9.67 -3.61
CA LEU A 147 14.37 10.84 -3.91
C LEU A 147 14.91 11.63 -5.10
N LYS A 148 16.23 11.89 -5.12
CA LYS A 148 16.89 12.59 -6.24
C LYS A 148 16.68 11.83 -7.56
N PHE A 149 16.91 10.51 -7.55
CA PHE A 149 16.70 9.66 -8.72
C PHE A 149 15.25 9.77 -9.24
N HIS A 150 14.25 9.69 -8.36
CA HIS A 150 12.85 9.77 -8.78
C HIS A 150 12.45 11.17 -9.26
N LEU A 151 12.96 12.23 -8.64
CA LEU A 151 12.77 13.60 -9.12
C LEU A 151 13.32 13.77 -10.54
N ASP A 152 14.53 13.29 -10.80
CA ASP A 152 15.13 13.34 -12.14
C ASP A 152 14.36 12.46 -13.13
N HIS A 153 13.90 11.27 -12.72
CA HIS A 153 13.11 10.37 -13.55
C HIS A 153 11.79 11.01 -14.00
N PHE A 154 11.01 11.55 -13.07
CA PHE A 154 9.72 12.19 -13.38
C PHE A 154 9.88 13.55 -14.08
N LYS A 155 11.03 14.21 -13.91
CA LYS A 155 11.38 15.38 -14.71
C LYS A 155 11.64 15.01 -16.17
N GLN A 156 12.30 13.88 -16.43
CA GLN A 156 12.58 13.38 -17.78
C GLN A 156 11.36 12.70 -18.44
N ASN A 157 10.43 12.18 -17.65
CA ASN A 157 9.26 11.42 -18.09
C ASN A 157 7.95 12.02 -17.52
N PRO A 158 7.60 13.27 -17.85
CA PRO A 158 6.43 13.94 -17.29
C PRO A 158 5.10 13.21 -17.59
N GLU A 159 5.04 12.47 -18.69
CA GLU A 159 3.89 11.65 -19.09
C GLU A 159 3.57 10.51 -18.12
N LYS A 160 4.56 10.05 -17.33
CA LYS A 160 4.39 8.98 -16.34
C LYS A 160 3.82 9.45 -15.01
N VAL A 161 3.87 10.74 -14.72
CA VAL A 161 3.48 11.32 -13.43
C VAL A 161 1.99 11.11 -13.17
N LYS A 162 1.14 11.49 -14.13
CA LYS A 162 -0.31 11.43 -13.98
C LYS A 162 -0.80 9.98 -13.82
N PRO A 163 -0.44 9.01 -14.69
CA PRO A 163 -0.83 7.61 -14.51
C PRO A 163 -0.38 7.02 -13.18
N TYR A 164 0.79 7.43 -12.68
CA TYR A 164 1.30 6.94 -11.40
C TYR A 164 0.53 7.48 -10.19
N LEU A 165 0.13 8.77 -10.23
CA LEU A 165 -0.61 9.41 -9.15
C LEU A 165 -2.11 9.12 -9.15
N GLU A 166 -2.67 8.67 -10.28
CA GLU A 166 -4.10 8.35 -10.41
C GLU A 166 -4.42 6.88 -10.08
N VAL A 167 -3.45 6.11 -9.57
CA VAL A 167 -3.70 4.75 -9.08
C VAL A 167 -4.49 4.79 -7.77
N GLY A 168 -5.66 4.16 -7.77
CA GLY A 168 -6.58 4.08 -6.63
C GLY A 168 -7.81 5.00 -6.77
N ASP A 169 -8.69 4.96 -5.76
CA ASP A 169 -9.98 5.66 -5.71
C ASP A 169 -9.84 7.03 -5.02
N SER A 170 -8.82 7.19 -4.16
CA SER A 170 -8.52 8.45 -3.48
C SER A 170 -7.85 9.43 -4.44
N PRO A 171 -8.32 10.68 -4.55
CA PRO A 171 -7.74 11.66 -5.46
C PRO A 171 -6.37 12.16 -4.96
N PRO A 172 -5.44 12.54 -5.86
CA PRO A 172 -4.22 13.28 -5.49
C PRO A 172 -4.54 14.70 -5.01
N ASP A 173 -3.74 15.19 -4.05
CA ASP A 173 -3.82 16.59 -3.63
C ASP A 173 -3.26 17.49 -4.73
N LEU A 174 -4.16 18.23 -5.39
CA LEU A 174 -3.85 19.12 -6.50
C LEU A 174 -3.07 20.37 -6.08
N LYS A 175 -2.92 20.63 -4.78
CA LYS A 175 -2.11 21.76 -4.27
C LYS A 175 -0.62 21.48 -4.29
N LEU A 176 -0.22 20.20 -4.36
CA LEU A 176 1.17 19.78 -4.39
C LEU A 176 1.71 19.74 -5.83
N ASP A 177 3.01 19.98 -6.02
CA ASP A 177 3.64 19.74 -7.33
C ASP A 177 3.57 18.23 -7.63
N ALA A 178 2.95 17.88 -8.76
CA ALA A 178 2.68 16.50 -9.12
C ALA A 178 3.97 15.67 -9.31
N ARG A 179 5.06 16.27 -9.80
CA ARG A 179 6.34 15.54 -10.00
C ARG A 179 7.01 15.27 -8.66
N GLU A 180 7.02 16.28 -7.79
CA GLU A 180 7.54 16.14 -6.43
C GLU A 180 6.73 15.06 -5.68
N LEU A 181 5.40 15.13 -5.75
CA LEU A 181 4.54 14.14 -5.12
C LEU A 181 4.78 12.72 -5.68
N ALA A 182 4.95 12.56 -7.00
CA ALA A 182 5.27 11.28 -7.60
C ALA A 182 6.62 10.72 -7.10
N ALA A 183 7.62 11.58 -6.90
CA ALA A 183 8.90 11.17 -6.34
C ALA A 183 8.78 10.72 -4.87
N TYR A 184 8.06 11.47 -4.04
CA TYR A 184 7.78 11.07 -2.65
C TYR A 184 6.91 9.81 -2.57
N ALA A 185 5.97 9.62 -3.49
CA ALA A 185 5.17 8.40 -3.60
C ALA A 185 6.06 7.18 -3.91
N ALA A 186 7.03 7.32 -4.81
CA ALA A 186 7.99 6.25 -5.12
C ALA A 186 8.87 5.89 -3.90
N VAL A 187 9.35 6.90 -3.15
CA VAL A 187 10.04 6.65 -1.88
C VAL A 187 9.11 5.98 -0.86
N GLY A 188 7.85 6.40 -0.77
CA GLY A 188 6.85 5.76 0.08
C GLY A 188 6.64 4.29 -0.27
N SER A 189 6.62 3.94 -1.56
CA SER A 189 6.54 2.56 -2.03
C SER A 189 7.78 1.76 -1.63
N LEU A 190 8.97 2.35 -1.72
CA LEU A 190 10.20 1.74 -1.23
C LEU A 190 10.13 1.45 0.27
N LEU A 191 9.68 2.42 1.09
CA LEU A 191 9.54 2.25 2.54
C LEU A 191 8.54 1.14 2.90
N LEU A 192 7.40 1.08 2.22
CA LEU A 192 6.37 0.06 2.45
C LEU A 192 6.80 -1.35 2.04
N ASN A 193 7.85 -1.48 1.22
CA ASN A 193 8.40 -2.75 0.74
C ASN A 193 9.67 -3.19 1.49
N LEU A 194 10.06 -2.47 2.55
CA LEU A 194 11.16 -2.90 3.41
C LEU A 194 10.75 -4.14 4.21
N ASP A 195 11.70 -5.03 4.45
CA ASP A 195 11.50 -6.20 5.30
C ASP A 195 11.12 -5.81 6.74
N GLU A 196 11.72 -4.74 7.28
CA GLU A 196 11.34 -4.15 8.57
C GLU A 196 9.90 -3.62 8.60
N ALA A 197 9.35 -3.22 7.45
CA ALA A 197 7.97 -2.75 7.36
C ALA A 197 6.98 -3.92 7.34
N VAL A 198 7.40 -5.08 6.80
CA VAL A 198 6.53 -6.24 6.54
C VAL A 198 6.62 -7.29 7.65
N THR A 199 7.77 -7.38 8.32
CA THR A 199 8.07 -8.39 9.33
C THR A 199 8.29 -7.75 10.70
N LYS A 200 8.07 -8.53 11.76
CA LYS A 200 8.48 -8.16 13.12
C LYS A 200 9.80 -8.87 13.41
N GLU A 201 10.83 -8.10 13.73
CA GLU A 201 12.08 -8.62 14.29
C GLU A 201 11.97 -8.89 15.79
#